data_AF-A0A4Y9K4Q1-F1
#
_entry.id   AF-A0A4Y9K4Q1-F1
#
_cell.length_a   1.000
_cell.length_b   1.000
_cell.length_c   1.000
_cell.angle_alpha   90.00
_cell.angle_beta   90.00
_cell.angle_gamma   90.00
#
_symmetry.space_group_name_H-M   'P 1'
#
loop_
_entity.id
_entity.type
_entity.pdbx_description
1 polymer ?
#
loop_
_entity_poly.entity_id
_entity_poly.type
_entity_poly.pdbx_seq_one_letter_code
_entity_poly.pdbx_strand_id
1 'polypeptide(L)'
;MYKKKIVYFLFFIFTISGIAYFMLNIKLDTKNKKSIQNKIITYPVEKLIEQNDIEALELLAKEGNPKAISYLEKQAKAKKQRETEQLFETASLMFNKGEIQTSMTYLRMAAHNGHFQARFMLANTSFIGIDGQDFYTAKQQYEILAASINPYTYDSHAVLSLIYFNGLGTKVDIKKSKYHLNTLLEYSKKNNFLDIYNNAFFTFDRYQALSNMGNKNAEKLMKELKVPIIDTVDIENKIYLKKEWSEKEAKNNNPIALYNLAMISGLELKYDQAVDYAEQAIKYHLPLQYKQSLLKIFRDYAKIGNKKSREFAMKLSQNILDNK
;
A
#
# COMPACT_ATOMS: atom_id res chain seq x y z
N MET A 1 -4.82 -27.68 -67.04
CA MET A 1 -3.75 -26.68 -67.31
C MET A 1 -4.17 -25.23 -67.03
N TYR A 2 -5.46 -24.86 -67.21
CA TYR A 2 -5.96 -23.49 -66.97
C TYR A 2 -5.95 -23.02 -65.50
N LYS A 3 -6.25 -23.90 -64.51
CA LYS A 3 -6.28 -23.50 -63.08
C LYS A 3 -4.92 -23.03 -62.54
N LYS A 4 -3.80 -23.64 -62.95
CA LYS A 4 -2.45 -23.19 -62.54
C LYS A 4 -2.12 -21.80 -63.09
N LYS A 5 -2.47 -21.50 -64.35
CA LYS A 5 -2.24 -20.18 -64.97
C LYS A 5 -3.02 -19.06 -64.28
N ILE A 6 -4.27 -19.32 -63.86
CA ILE A 6 -5.09 -18.35 -63.11
C ILE A 6 -4.48 -18.06 -61.74
N VAL A 7 -3.97 -19.08 -61.03
CA VAL A 7 -3.29 -18.89 -59.73
C VAL A 7 -2.01 -18.07 -59.87
N TYR A 8 -1.18 -18.33 -60.88
CA TYR A 8 0.03 -17.52 -61.13
C TYR A 8 -0.31 -16.07 -61.52
N PHE A 9 -1.38 -15.86 -62.30
CA PHE A 9 -1.83 -14.53 -62.68
C PHE A 9 -2.35 -13.72 -61.48
N LEU A 10 -3.13 -14.35 -60.60
CA LEU A 10 -3.59 -13.72 -59.36
C LEU A 10 -2.42 -13.42 -58.42
N PHE A 11 -1.46 -14.34 -58.27
CA PHE A 11 -0.26 -14.11 -57.47
C PHE A 11 0.57 -12.92 -57.99
N PHE A 12 0.71 -12.81 -59.31
CA PHE A 12 1.39 -11.69 -59.97
C PHE A 12 0.69 -10.35 -59.70
N ILE A 13 -0.64 -10.28 -59.81
CA ILE A 13 -1.42 -9.08 -59.48
C ILE A 13 -1.24 -8.67 -58.01
N PHE A 14 -1.20 -9.63 -57.08
CA PHE A 14 -0.96 -9.36 -55.66
C PHE A 14 0.46 -8.82 -55.42
N THR A 15 1.48 -9.38 -56.08
CA THR A 15 2.86 -8.87 -55.96
C THR A 15 3.02 -7.45 -56.51
N ILE A 16 2.42 -7.14 -57.66
CA ILE A 16 2.45 -5.79 -58.23
C ILE A 16 1.69 -4.80 -57.35
N SER A 17 0.52 -5.19 -56.85
CA SER A 17 -0.27 -4.36 -55.94
C SER A 17 0.48 -4.08 -54.63
N GLY A 18 1.19 -5.08 -54.10
CA GLY A 18 2.03 -4.93 -52.92
C GLY A 18 3.21 -3.97 -53.12
N ILE A 19 3.92 -4.08 -54.25
CA ILE A 19 5.03 -3.17 -54.60
C ILE A 19 4.53 -1.75 -54.84
N ALA A 20 3.39 -1.59 -55.54
CA ALA A 20 2.78 -0.29 -55.79
C ALA A 20 2.33 0.39 -54.49
N TYR A 21 1.72 -0.35 -53.58
CA TYR A 21 1.34 0.12 -52.24
C TYR A 21 2.58 0.55 -51.43
N PHE A 22 3.65 -0.24 -51.46
CA PHE A 22 4.91 0.09 -50.80
C PHE A 22 5.56 1.37 -51.36
N MET A 23 5.65 1.50 -52.68
CA MET A 23 6.17 2.69 -53.37
C MET A 23 5.32 3.94 -53.07
N LEU A 24 3.99 3.81 -53.01
CA LEU A 24 3.08 4.89 -52.63
C LEU A 24 3.36 5.36 -51.20
N ASN A 25 3.52 4.42 -50.26
CA ASN A 25 3.83 4.73 -48.86
C ASN A 25 5.18 5.43 -48.71
N ILE A 26 6.23 5.02 -49.44
CA ILE A 26 7.52 5.72 -49.44
C ILE A 26 7.35 7.16 -49.95
N LYS A 27 6.61 7.36 -51.04
CA LYS A 27 6.40 8.69 -51.64
C LYS A 27 5.63 9.62 -50.70
N LEU A 28 4.61 9.09 -50.01
CA LEU A 28 3.84 9.82 -49.00
C LEU A 28 4.72 10.20 -47.80
N ASP A 29 5.52 9.26 -47.29
CA ASP A 29 6.47 9.50 -46.18
C ASP A 29 7.51 10.58 -46.55
N THR A 30 8.02 10.54 -47.78
CA THR A 30 8.97 11.55 -48.29
C THR A 30 8.33 12.94 -48.40
N LYS A 31 7.08 13.03 -48.87
CA LYS A 31 6.35 14.29 -48.97
C LYS A 31 6.05 14.87 -47.57
N ASN A 32 5.64 14.02 -46.64
CA ASN A 32 5.36 14.41 -45.26
C ASN A 32 6.63 14.91 -44.55
N LYS A 33 7.76 14.21 -44.69
CA LYS A 33 9.06 14.65 -44.14
C LYS A 33 9.48 16.02 -44.67
N LYS A 34 9.36 16.26 -45.98
CA LYS A 34 9.63 17.58 -46.58
C LYS A 34 8.71 18.66 -46.02
N SER A 35 7.43 18.36 -45.82
CA SER A 35 6.48 19.30 -45.23
C SER A 35 6.83 19.65 -43.78
N ILE A 36 7.25 18.66 -42.97
CA ILE A 36 7.66 18.86 -41.57
C ILE A 36 8.95 19.68 -41.52
N GLN A 37 9.95 19.35 -42.34
CA GLN A 37 11.19 20.13 -42.45
C GLN A 37 10.93 21.58 -42.87
N ASN A 38 10.03 21.81 -43.83
CA ASN A 38 9.65 23.16 -44.22
C ASN A 38 9.03 23.94 -43.05
N LYS A 39 8.18 23.31 -42.23
CA LYS A 39 7.62 23.95 -41.03
C LYS A 39 8.71 24.31 -40.01
N ILE A 40 9.67 23.41 -39.79
CA ILE A 40 10.80 23.62 -38.88
C ILE A 40 11.69 24.79 -39.34
N ILE A 41 11.92 24.93 -40.65
CA ILE A 41 12.67 26.06 -41.21
C ILE A 41 11.86 27.36 -41.13
N THR A 42 10.55 27.29 -41.33
CA THR A 42 9.68 28.47 -41.44
C THR A 42 9.32 29.07 -40.08
N TYR A 43 9.17 28.25 -39.04
CA TYR A 43 8.68 28.69 -37.74
C TYR A 43 9.72 28.51 -36.64
N PRO A 44 9.87 29.49 -35.73
CA PRO A 44 10.67 29.31 -34.53
C PRO A 44 10.06 28.21 -33.65
N VAL A 45 10.91 27.52 -32.88
CA VAL A 45 10.49 26.39 -32.02
C VAL A 45 9.38 26.80 -31.03
N GLU A 46 9.36 28.04 -30.56
CA GLU A 46 8.30 28.59 -29.70
C GLU A 46 6.92 28.54 -30.35
N LYS A 47 6.86 28.85 -31.65
CA LYS A 47 5.60 28.81 -32.41
C LYS A 47 5.15 27.38 -32.67
N LEU A 48 6.08 26.46 -32.91
CA LEU A 48 5.77 25.02 -33.00
C LEU A 48 5.26 24.46 -31.66
N ILE A 49 5.81 24.94 -30.54
CA ILE A 49 5.35 24.62 -29.17
C ILE A 49 3.94 25.16 -28.93
N GLU A 50 3.67 26.43 -29.27
CA GLU A 50 2.36 27.07 -29.14
C GLU A 50 1.28 26.32 -29.95
N GLN A 51 1.65 25.90 -31.16
CA GLN A 51 0.78 25.13 -32.05
C GLN A 51 0.66 23.65 -31.67
N ASN A 52 1.45 23.18 -30.69
CA ASN A 52 1.54 21.76 -30.31
C ASN A 52 1.81 20.84 -31.52
N ASP A 53 2.68 21.26 -32.45
CA ASP A 53 3.07 20.47 -33.63
C ASP A 53 4.08 19.37 -33.23
N ILE A 54 3.56 18.29 -32.64
CA ILE A 54 4.35 17.20 -32.06
C ILE A 54 5.31 16.58 -33.09
N GLU A 55 4.89 16.41 -34.35
CA GLU A 55 5.72 15.80 -35.39
C GLU A 55 6.97 16.64 -35.70
N ALA A 56 6.81 17.97 -35.79
CA ALA A 56 7.94 18.88 -35.97
C ALA A 56 8.85 18.93 -34.74
N LEU A 57 8.26 18.92 -33.54
CA LEU A 57 8.99 18.93 -32.28
C LEU A 57 9.77 17.62 -32.05
N GLU A 58 9.23 16.47 -32.43
CA GLU A 58 9.93 15.18 -32.35
C GLU A 58 11.15 15.14 -33.27
N LEU A 59 11.04 15.69 -34.48
CA LEU A 59 12.18 15.77 -35.41
C LEU A 59 13.25 16.73 -34.85
N LEU A 60 12.86 17.91 -34.37
CA LEU A 60 13.77 18.85 -33.71
C LEU A 60 14.44 18.25 -32.47
N ALA A 61 13.73 17.44 -31.68
CA ALA A 61 14.29 16.77 -30.51
C ALA A 61 15.32 15.70 -30.91
N LYS A 62 15.07 14.94 -31.99
CA LYS A 62 16.06 13.99 -32.57
C LYS A 62 17.31 14.70 -33.06
N GLU A 63 17.17 15.93 -33.55
CA GLU A 63 18.28 16.80 -33.96
C GLU A 63 18.97 17.50 -32.77
N GLY A 64 18.54 17.25 -31.53
CA GLY A 64 19.18 17.76 -30.32
C GLY A 64 18.70 19.14 -29.87
N ASN A 65 17.58 19.65 -30.38
CA ASN A 65 17.04 20.94 -29.96
C ASN A 65 16.55 20.89 -28.49
N PRO A 66 17.14 21.67 -27.56
CA PRO A 66 16.85 21.55 -26.14
C PRO A 66 15.44 22.00 -25.75
N LYS A 67 14.85 22.96 -26.48
CA LYS A 67 13.48 23.44 -26.21
C LYS A 67 12.44 22.40 -26.62
N ALA A 68 12.64 21.75 -27.76
CA ALA A 68 11.77 20.67 -28.22
C ALA A 68 11.86 19.44 -27.29
N ILE A 69 13.06 19.04 -26.88
CA ILE A 69 13.29 17.96 -25.91
C ILE A 69 12.55 18.27 -24.60
N SER A 70 12.81 19.44 -24.02
CA SER A 70 12.21 19.86 -22.74
C SER A 70 10.68 19.89 -22.80
N TYR A 71 10.10 20.37 -23.91
CA TYR A 71 8.67 20.39 -24.12
C TYR A 71 8.05 18.98 -24.19
N LEU A 72 8.65 18.09 -24.99
CA LEU A 72 8.16 16.71 -25.15
C LEU A 72 8.29 15.91 -23.86
N GLU A 73 9.37 16.09 -23.10
CA GLU A 73 9.53 15.48 -21.77
C GLU A 73 8.44 15.96 -20.80
N LYS A 74 8.11 17.26 -20.82
CA LYS A 74 7.02 17.83 -20.00
C LYS A 74 5.67 17.24 -20.39
N GLN A 75 5.38 17.12 -21.69
CA GLN A 75 4.15 16.49 -22.21
C GLN A 75 4.05 15.01 -21.80
N ALA A 76 5.13 14.25 -21.98
CA ALA A 76 5.20 12.83 -21.60
C ALA A 76 5.00 12.65 -20.09
N LYS A 77 5.62 13.50 -19.26
CA LYS A 77 5.43 13.51 -17.81
C LYS A 77 3.97 13.81 -17.43
N ALA A 78 3.34 14.81 -18.06
CA ALA A 78 1.94 15.16 -17.80
C ALA A 78 0.97 14.05 -18.25
N LYS A 79 1.26 13.37 -19.37
CA LYS A 79 0.50 12.19 -19.82
C LYS A 79 0.61 11.06 -18.79
N LYS A 80 1.83 10.71 -18.37
CA LYS A 80 2.06 9.67 -17.35
C LYS A 80 1.35 10.00 -16.03
N GLN A 81 1.38 11.26 -15.59
CA GLN A 81 0.66 11.70 -14.39
C GLN A 81 -0.86 11.50 -14.52
N ARG A 82 -1.47 11.89 -15.65
CA ARG A 82 -2.90 11.68 -15.90
C ARG A 82 -3.28 10.20 -15.91
N GLU A 83 -2.50 9.35 -16.58
CA GLU A 83 -2.72 7.90 -16.57
C GLU A 83 -2.60 7.32 -15.16
N THR A 84 -1.66 7.83 -14.36
CA THR A 84 -1.44 7.41 -12.97
C THR A 84 -2.61 7.80 -12.06
N GLU A 85 -3.16 8.99 -12.24
CA GLU A 85 -4.36 9.46 -11.53
C GLU A 85 -5.58 8.62 -11.90
N GLN A 86 -5.80 8.35 -13.19
CA GLN A 86 -6.91 7.51 -13.66
C GLN A 86 -6.88 6.09 -13.08
N LEU A 87 -5.68 5.51 -12.95
CA LEU A 87 -5.52 4.22 -12.26
C LEU A 87 -5.97 4.32 -10.80
N PHE A 88 -5.61 5.39 -10.09
CA PHE A 88 -6.00 5.60 -8.70
C PHE A 88 -7.52 5.85 -8.53
N GLU A 89 -8.13 6.67 -9.40
CA GLU A 89 -9.57 6.90 -9.43
C GLU A 89 -10.34 5.60 -9.68
N THR A 90 -9.89 4.81 -10.65
CA THR A 90 -10.47 3.48 -10.94
C THR A 90 -10.35 2.57 -9.72
N ALA A 91 -9.19 2.55 -9.08
CA ALA A 91 -8.98 1.76 -7.87
C ALA A 91 -9.95 2.15 -6.74
N SER A 92 -10.15 3.45 -6.54
CA SER A 92 -11.05 4.00 -5.53
C SER A 92 -12.52 3.67 -5.82
N LEU A 93 -12.93 3.73 -7.09
CA LEU A 93 -14.26 3.31 -7.51
C LEU A 93 -14.51 1.83 -7.21
N MET A 94 -13.56 0.96 -7.56
CA MET A 94 -13.67 -0.48 -7.28
C MET A 94 -13.69 -0.77 -5.78
N PHE A 95 -12.91 -0.03 -4.99
CA PHE A 95 -12.90 -0.16 -3.53
C PHE A 95 -14.28 0.13 -2.94
N ASN A 96 -14.91 1.24 -3.37
CA ASN A 96 -16.23 1.66 -2.90
C ASN A 96 -17.35 0.69 -3.30
N LYS A 97 -17.18 -0.05 -4.40
CA LYS A 97 -18.09 -1.12 -4.82
C LYS A 97 -17.89 -2.43 -4.05
N GLY A 98 -16.86 -2.52 -3.18
CA GLY A 98 -16.49 -3.75 -2.50
C GLY A 98 -15.70 -4.74 -3.38
N GLU A 99 -15.28 -4.34 -4.58
CA GLU A 99 -14.44 -5.13 -5.49
C GLU A 99 -12.96 -5.03 -5.07
N ILE A 100 -12.66 -5.49 -3.85
CA ILE A 100 -11.37 -5.25 -3.18
C ILE A 100 -10.19 -5.78 -3.99
N GLN A 101 -10.29 -6.98 -4.56
CA GLN A 101 -9.18 -7.56 -5.34
C GLN A 101 -8.88 -6.77 -6.61
N THR A 102 -9.91 -6.32 -7.32
CA THR A 102 -9.79 -5.46 -8.50
C THR A 102 -9.18 -4.11 -8.11
N SER A 103 -9.68 -3.50 -7.03
CA SER A 103 -9.14 -2.25 -6.48
C SER A 103 -7.65 -2.37 -6.17
N MET A 104 -7.23 -3.44 -5.50
CA MET A 104 -5.83 -3.69 -5.14
C MET A 104 -4.93 -3.82 -6.36
N THR A 105 -5.44 -4.36 -7.48
CA THR A 105 -4.69 -4.43 -8.74
C THR A 105 -4.39 -3.02 -9.28
N TYR A 106 -5.42 -2.18 -9.37
CA TYR A 106 -5.25 -0.79 -9.83
C TYR A 106 -4.41 0.05 -8.86
N LEU A 107 -4.56 -0.14 -7.54
CA LEU A 107 -3.72 0.51 -6.53
C LEU A 107 -2.24 0.18 -6.73
N ARG A 108 -1.90 -1.09 -6.99
CA ARG A 108 -0.50 -1.49 -7.27
C ARG A 108 0.05 -0.79 -8.52
N MET A 109 -0.75 -0.72 -9.58
CA MET A 109 -0.33 -0.03 -10.82
C MET A 109 -0.09 1.47 -10.58
N ALA A 110 -1.04 2.15 -9.92
CA ALA A 110 -0.89 3.56 -9.59
C ALA A 110 0.31 3.83 -8.65
N ALA A 111 0.49 3.00 -7.61
CA ALA A 111 1.61 3.10 -6.69
C ALA A 111 2.96 2.86 -7.39
N HIS A 112 3.03 1.88 -8.29
CA HIS A 112 4.21 1.61 -9.13
C HIS A 112 4.55 2.81 -10.02
N ASN A 113 3.53 3.50 -10.55
CA ASN A 113 3.71 4.72 -11.34
C ASN A 113 4.04 5.98 -10.50
N GLY A 114 4.15 5.86 -9.17
CA GLY A 114 4.57 6.92 -8.27
C GLY A 114 3.44 7.66 -7.56
N HIS A 115 2.20 7.17 -7.62
CA HIS A 115 1.09 7.79 -6.91
C HIS A 115 1.21 7.58 -5.39
N PHE A 116 1.44 8.67 -4.64
CA PHE A 116 1.64 8.58 -3.19
C PHE A 116 0.40 8.07 -2.44
N GLN A 117 -0.79 8.59 -2.75
CA GLN A 117 -2.03 8.13 -2.11
C GLN A 117 -2.34 6.65 -2.38
N ALA A 118 -2.19 6.20 -3.64
CA ALA A 118 -2.37 4.78 -3.96
C ALA A 118 -1.39 3.90 -3.18
N ARG A 119 -0.13 4.33 -3.04
CA ARG A 119 0.88 3.65 -2.25
C ARG A 119 0.51 3.57 -0.77
N PHE A 120 0.02 4.67 -0.20
CA PHE A 120 -0.44 4.72 1.18
C PHE A 120 -1.65 3.84 1.42
N MET A 121 -2.65 3.85 0.52
CA MET A 121 -3.82 2.98 0.58
C MET A 121 -3.43 1.50 0.46
N LEU A 122 -2.51 1.17 -0.44
CA LEU A 122 -1.97 -0.19 -0.57
C LEU A 122 -1.28 -0.63 0.73
N ALA A 123 -0.49 0.25 1.34
CA ALA A 123 0.18 -0.01 2.61
C ALA A 123 -0.81 -0.28 3.74
N ASN A 124 -1.78 0.62 3.94
CA ASN A 124 -2.80 0.50 4.99
C ASN A 124 -3.65 -0.78 4.80
N THR A 125 -4.05 -1.05 3.57
CA THR A 125 -4.88 -2.22 3.24
C THR A 125 -4.16 -3.52 3.60
N SER A 126 -2.87 -3.60 3.26
CA SER A 126 -2.02 -4.75 3.56
C SER A 126 -1.68 -4.84 5.05
N PHE A 127 -1.53 -3.70 5.74
CA PHE A 127 -1.25 -3.65 7.17
C PHE A 127 -2.43 -4.10 8.02
N ILE A 128 -3.63 -3.59 7.71
CA ILE A 128 -4.86 -3.90 8.45
C ILE A 128 -5.38 -5.29 8.08
N GLY A 129 -5.22 -5.71 6.83
CA GLY A 129 -5.74 -6.97 6.33
C GLY A 129 -7.19 -6.89 5.87
N ILE A 130 -7.53 -5.88 5.07
CA ILE A 130 -8.85 -5.79 4.41
C ILE A 130 -9.04 -6.95 3.44
N ASP A 131 -7.95 -7.49 2.88
CA ASP A 131 -7.95 -8.76 2.16
C ASP A 131 -6.83 -9.69 2.64
N GLY A 132 -6.67 -9.78 3.96
CA GLY A 132 -5.60 -10.52 4.62
C GLY A 132 -4.35 -9.67 4.86
N GLN A 133 -3.73 -9.85 6.03
CA GLN A 133 -2.56 -9.08 6.41
C GLN A 133 -1.33 -9.50 5.61
N ASP A 134 -0.70 -8.53 4.95
CA ASP A 134 0.59 -8.67 4.27
C ASP A 134 1.54 -7.56 4.76
N PHE A 135 2.22 -7.87 5.86
CA PHE A 135 3.16 -6.94 6.47
C PHE A 135 4.42 -6.70 5.63
N TYR A 136 4.78 -7.61 4.74
CA TYR A 136 5.94 -7.42 3.86
C TYR A 136 5.64 -6.30 2.86
N THR A 137 4.51 -6.40 2.17
CA THR A 137 4.03 -5.35 1.26
C THR A 137 3.82 -4.04 2.01
N ALA A 138 3.14 -4.06 3.17
CA ALA A 138 2.91 -2.86 3.96
C ALA A 138 4.22 -2.13 4.30
N LYS A 139 5.19 -2.85 4.86
CA LYS A 139 6.51 -2.31 5.22
C LYS A 139 7.20 -1.68 4.03
N GLN A 140 7.30 -2.39 2.90
CA GLN A 140 7.95 -1.86 1.70
C GLN A 140 7.32 -0.56 1.22
N GLN A 141 5.99 -0.47 1.20
CA GLN A 141 5.31 0.74 0.76
C GLN A 141 5.56 1.91 1.72
N TYR A 142 5.51 1.70 3.03
CA TYR A 142 5.82 2.75 4.00
C TYR A 142 7.30 3.17 3.96
N GLU A 143 8.24 2.25 3.74
CA GLU A 143 9.66 2.60 3.59
C GLU A 143 9.87 3.56 2.40
N ILE A 144 9.18 3.31 1.29
CA ILE A 144 9.23 4.20 0.11
C ILE A 144 8.57 5.55 0.41
N LEU A 145 7.45 5.57 1.13
CA LEU A 145 6.79 6.81 1.55
C LEU A 145 7.62 7.59 2.59
N ALA A 146 8.39 6.93 3.44
CA ALA A 146 9.26 7.59 4.42
C ALA A 146 10.56 8.13 3.80
N ALA A 147 10.97 7.63 2.62
CA ALA A 147 12.23 7.99 1.98
C ALA A 147 12.26 9.42 1.39
N SER A 148 11.11 10.09 1.26
CA SER A 148 11.01 11.45 0.73
C SER A 148 9.88 12.22 1.40
N ILE A 149 9.98 13.55 1.47
CA ILE A 149 8.92 14.40 2.03
C ILE A 149 7.72 14.38 1.08
N ASN A 150 6.60 13.87 1.58
CA ASN A 150 5.30 13.82 0.92
C ASN A 150 4.18 13.87 1.98
N PRO A 151 2.90 13.98 1.60
CA PRO A 151 1.80 14.08 2.56
C PRO A 151 1.70 12.92 3.57
N TYR A 152 2.25 11.74 3.27
CA TYR A 152 2.16 10.54 4.09
C TYR A 152 3.46 10.17 4.81
N THR A 153 4.50 11.02 4.74
CA THR A 153 5.79 10.74 5.40
C THR A 153 5.60 10.51 6.89
N TYR A 154 4.78 11.32 7.57
CA TYR A 154 4.51 11.22 9.00
C TYR A 154 3.84 9.88 9.36
N ASP A 155 2.72 9.56 8.72
CA ASP A 155 2.01 8.30 8.96
C ASP A 155 2.91 7.08 8.68
N SER A 156 3.80 7.21 7.69
CA SER A 156 4.77 6.16 7.36
C SER A 156 5.79 5.94 8.47
N HIS A 157 6.37 7.01 9.05
CA HIS A 157 7.24 6.86 10.22
C HIS A 157 6.50 6.29 11.43
N ALA A 158 5.25 6.70 11.65
CA ALA A 158 4.38 6.16 12.70
C ALA A 158 4.22 4.65 12.57
N VAL A 159 3.77 4.17 11.42
CA VAL A 159 3.54 2.74 11.20
C VAL A 159 4.85 1.94 11.13
N LEU A 160 5.91 2.48 10.53
CA LEU A 160 7.22 1.82 10.50
C LEU A 160 7.79 1.61 11.90
N SER A 161 7.57 2.54 12.83
CA SER A 161 8.00 2.37 14.21
C SER A 161 7.39 1.10 14.84
N LEU A 162 6.09 0.87 14.61
CA LEU A 162 5.35 -0.29 15.09
C LEU A 162 5.73 -1.57 14.35
N ILE A 163 5.91 -1.50 13.03
CA ILE A 163 6.37 -2.63 12.20
C ILE A 163 7.69 -3.17 12.72
N TYR A 164 8.68 -2.28 12.92
CA TYR A 164 9.99 -2.69 13.40
C TYR A 164 9.97 -3.12 14.87
N PHE A 165 9.12 -2.51 15.69
CA PHE A 165 8.96 -2.89 17.10
C PHE A 165 8.40 -4.30 17.27
N ASN A 166 7.33 -4.63 16.53
CA ASN A 166 6.61 -5.90 16.64
C ASN A 166 7.14 -6.99 15.69
N GLY A 167 8.08 -6.65 14.80
CA GLY A 167 8.61 -7.59 13.80
C GLY A 167 7.57 -7.98 12.74
N LEU A 168 6.81 -7.01 12.23
CA LEU A 168 5.75 -7.27 11.26
C LEU A 168 6.35 -7.36 9.84
N GLY A 169 6.40 -8.56 9.24
CA GLY A 169 7.05 -8.75 7.94
C GLY A 169 8.57 -8.50 7.96
N THR A 170 9.18 -8.59 9.14
CA THR A 170 10.61 -8.41 9.39
C THR A 170 10.99 -8.97 10.76
N LYS A 171 12.28 -9.06 11.07
CA LYS A 171 12.74 -9.29 12.45
C LYS A 171 12.50 -8.04 13.29
N VAL A 172 12.24 -8.23 14.59
CA VAL A 172 12.19 -7.13 15.57
C VAL A 172 13.49 -6.32 15.51
N ASP A 173 13.37 -5.01 15.33
CA ASP A 173 14.47 -4.06 15.27
C ASP A 173 14.12 -2.81 16.08
N ILE A 174 14.43 -2.86 17.37
CA ILE A 174 14.14 -1.77 18.31
C ILE A 174 14.93 -0.50 17.93
N LYS A 175 16.11 -0.62 17.31
CA LYS A 175 16.91 0.54 16.90
C LYS A 175 16.21 1.29 15.77
N LYS A 176 15.74 0.59 14.73
CA LYS A 176 14.96 1.20 13.65
C LYS A 176 13.62 1.74 14.16
N SER A 177 12.94 0.99 15.01
CA SER A 177 11.71 1.45 15.65
C SER A 177 11.91 2.81 16.36
N LYS A 178 12.95 2.89 17.21
CA LYS A 178 13.35 4.12 17.90
C LYS A 178 13.70 5.25 16.93
N TYR A 179 14.42 4.96 15.84
CA TYR A 179 14.73 5.95 14.81
C TYR A 179 13.46 6.59 14.22
N HIS A 180 12.50 5.77 13.79
CA HIS A 180 11.26 6.29 13.22
C HIS A 180 10.43 7.06 14.26
N LEU A 181 10.33 6.56 15.49
CA LEU A 181 9.59 7.23 16.56
C LEU A 181 10.23 8.57 16.99
N ASN A 182 11.56 8.64 17.06
CA ASN A 182 12.28 9.88 17.33
C ASN A 182 12.12 10.88 16.18
N THR A 183 12.11 10.40 14.93
CA THR A 183 11.86 11.26 13.76
C THR A 183 10.50 11.96 13.88
N LEU A 184 9.44 11.25 14.30
CA LEU A 184 8.12 11.85 14.55
C LEU A 184 8.15 12.93 15.64
N LEU A 185 8.83 12.66 16.75
CA LEU A 185 8.97 13.63 17.85
C LEU A 185 9.68 14.90 17.39
N GLU A 186 10.78 14.76 16.64
CA GLU A 186 11.52 15.91 16.12
C GLU A 186 10.69 16.74 15.12
N TYR A 187 9.93 16.08 14.26
CA TYR A 187 9.01 16.77 13.35
C TYR A 187 7.87 17.51 14.08
N SER A 188 7.28 16.89 15.10
CA SER A 188 6.22 17.51 15.91
C SER A 188 6.72 18.78 16.60
N LYS A 189 7.92 18.73 17.22
CA LYS A 189 8.56 19.89 17.85
C LYS A 189 8.83 21.03 16.87
N LYS A 190 9.38 20.73 15.69
CA LYS A 190 9.82 21.74 14.71
C LYS A 190 8.67 22.54 14.11
N ASN A 191 7.54 21.89 13.88
CA ASN A 191 6.47 22.52 13.12
C ASN A 191 5.33 23.06 14.01
N ASN A 192 5.42 22.93 15.34
CA ASN A 192 4.39 23.36 16.30
C ASN A 192 2.97 22.85 15.95
N PHE A 193 2.88 21.72 15.23
CA PHE A 193 1.60 21.14 14.81
C PHE A 193 1.02 20.29 15.92
N LEU A 194 -0.03 20.82 16.55
CA LEU A 194 -0.93 20.06 17.41
C LEU A 194 -1.56 18.86 16.66
N ASP A 195 -1.68 18.93 15.33
CA ASP A 195 -2.24 17.86 14.49
C ASP A 195 -1.31 16.65 14.30
N ILE A 196 0.02 16.83 14.30
CA ILE A 196 0.96 15.69 14.32
C ILE A 196 0.86 14.98 15.66
N TYR A 197 0.57 15.71 16.74
CA TYR A 197 0.28 15.09 18.02
C TYR A 197 -0.90 14.13 17.89
N ASN A 198 -1.94 14.40 17.07
CA ASN A 198 -3.09 13.52 16.86
C ASN A 198 -2.77 12.24 16.04
N ASN A 199 -1.92 12.30 15.00
CA ASN A 199 -1.51 11.08 14.26
C ASN A 199 -0.41 10.30 15.00
N ALA A 200 0.53 10.99 15.63
CA ALA A 200 1.48 10.38 16.55
C ALA A 200 0.77 9.85 17.81
N PHE A 201 -0.38 10.41 18.19
CA PHE A 201 -1.20 10.00 19.33
C PHE A 201 -1.51 8.53 19.24
N PHE A 202 -2.03 8.07 18.09
CA PHE A 202 -2.35 6.66 17.91
C PHE A 202 -1.11 5.78 18.12
N THR A 203 0.05 6.18 17.61
CA THR A 203 1.29 5.41 17.76
C THR A 203 1.75 5.38 19.22
N PHE A 204 1.80 6.54 19.88
CA PHE A 204 2.18 6.64 21.29
C PHE A 204 1.18 5.94 22.21
N ASP A 205 -0.13 6.02 21.94
CA ASP A 205 -1.18 5.28 22.61
C ASP A 205 -0.97 3.77 22.48
N ARG A 206 -0.52 3.30 21.31
CA ARG A 206 -0.18 1.88 21.16
C ARG A 206 1.01 1.50 22.01
N TYR A 207 2.07 2.31 22.07
CA TYR A 207 3.17 2.06 22.98
C TYR A 207 2.75 2.14 24.45
N GLN A 208 1.87 3.08 24.81
CA GLN A 208 1.31 3.23 26.15
C GLN A 208 0.49 2.00 26.52
N ALA A 209 -0.38 1.53 25.63
CA ALA A 209 -1.16 0.32 25.81
C ALA A 209 -0.25 -0.91 25.97
N LEU A 210 0.78 -1.05 25.14
CA LEU A 210 1.76 -2.14 25.26
C LEU A 210 2.49 -2.09 26.60
N SER A 211 2.95 -0.91 27.02
CA SER A 211 3.61 -0.69 28.32
C SER A 211 2.68 -1.03 29.48
N ASN A 212 1.45 -0.51 29.47
CA ASN A 212 0.44 -0.77 30.51
C ASN A 212 0.06 -2.24 30.58
N MET A 213 0.12 -2.96 29.46
CA MET A 213 -0.12 -4.40 29.40
C MET A 213 1.11 -5.23 29.82
N GLY A 214 2.24 -4.60 30.18
CA GLY A 214 3.44 -5.23 30.73
C GLY A 214 4.56 -5.49 29.72
N ASN A 215 4.52 -4.89 28.52
CA ASN A 215 5.58 -5.04 27.53
C ASN A 215 6.81 -4.20 27.92
N LYS A 216 7.82 -4.88 28.50
CA LYS A 216 9.08 -4.25 28.96
C LYS A 216 9.84 -3.50 27.87
N ASN A 217 9.76 -3.94 26.61
CA ASN A 217 10.44 -3.27 25.50
C ASN A 217 9.76 -1.94 25.15
N ALA A 218 8.42 -1.89 25.21
CA ALA A 218 7.67 -0.65 24.98
C ALA A 218 7.94 0.34 26.10
N GLU A 219 7.88 -0.12 27.36
CA GLU A 219 8.18 0.69 28.54
C GLU A 219 9.60 1.29 28.46
N LYS A 220 10.61 0.45 28.15
CA LYS A 220 11.99 0.89 27.98
C LYS A 220 12.12 1.92 26.86
N LEU A 221 11.52 1.67 25.70
CA LEU A 221 11.59 2.58 24.56
C LEU A 221 10.95 3.94 24.87
N MET A 222 9.78 3.97 25.50
CA MET A 222 9.11 5.21 25.91
C MET A 222 9.95 6.00 26.91
N LYS A 223 10.54 5.34 27.92
CA LYS A 223 11.47 5.95 28.89
C LYS A 223 12.69 6.56 28.21
N GLU A 224 13.32 5.82 27.30
CA GLU A 224 14.49 6.31 26.55
C GLU A 224 14.17 7.53 25.67
N LEU A 225 12.94 7.62 25.16
CA LEU A 225 12.46 8.76 24.38
C LEU A 225 11.89 9.90 25.24
N LYS A 226 11.92 9.75 26.57
CA LYS A 226 11.36 10.70 27.55
C LYS A 226 9.87 10.97 27.31
N VAL A 227 9.14 9.97 26.81
CA VAL A 227 7.68 10.01 26.68
C VAL A 227 7.08 9.52 28.01
N PRO A 228 6.23 10.32 28.67
CA PRO A 228 5.60 9.90 29.93
C PRO A 228 4.81 8.61 29.76
N ILE A 229 4.90 7.73 30.77
CA ILE A 229 4.12 6.50 30.84
C ILE A 229 3.02 6.70 31.88
N ILE A 230 1.77 6.61 31.44
CA ILE A 230 0.60 6.69 32.31
C ILE A 230 0.16 5.26 32.65
N ASP A 231 0.56 4.75 33.82
CA ASP A 231 0.14 3.41 34.26
C ASP A 231 -1.31 3.46 34.75
N THR A 232 -2.21 2.76 34.06
CA THR A 232 -3.65 2.75 34.33
C THR A 232 -4.20 1.35 34.61
N VAL A 233 -3.33 0.34 34.65
CA VAL A 233 -3.76 -1.07 34.68
C VAL A 233 -3.06 -1.81 35.83
N ASP A 234 -3.85 -2.46 36.67
CA ASP A 234 -3.36 -3.31 37.75
C ASP A 234 -2.46 -4.43 37.25
N ILE A 235 -1.44 -4.79 38.05
CA ILE A 235 -0.41 -5.77 37.66
C ILE A 235 -0.99 -7.13 37.24
N GLU A 236 -2.10 -7.56 37.85
CA GLU A 236 -2.77 -8.84 37.56
C GLU A 236 -3.37 -8.90 36.14
N ASN A 237 -3.67 -7.73 35.57
CA ASN A 237 -4.24 -7.56 34.24
C ASN A 237 -3.17 -7.35 33.15
N LYS A 238 -1.88 -7.30 33.51
CA LYS A 238 -0.75 -7.14 32.56
C LYS A 238 -0.48 -8.45 31.82
N ILE A 239 -1.19 -8.62 30.71
CA ILE A 239 -1.20 -9.87 29.92
C ILE A 239 0.19 -10.28 29.38
N TYR A 240 1.10 -9.33 29.13
CA TYR A 240 2.46 -9.64 28.69
C TYR A 240 3.28 -10.37 29.76
N LEU A 241 2.97 -10.21 31.05
CA LEU A 241 3.64 -10.97 32.11
C LEU A 241 3.32 -12.47 32.02
N LYS A 242 2.22 -12.83 31.32
CA LYS A 242 1.78 -14.22 31.11
C LYS A 242 2.24 -14.76 29.75
N LYS A 243 3.00 -14.01 28.94
CA LYS A 243 3.33 -14.38 27.55
C LYS A 243 4.09 -15.71 27.47
N GLU A 244 5.21 -15.84 28.18
CA GLU A 244 6.04 -17.06 28.16
C GLU A 244 5.26 -18.30 28.61
N TRP A 245 4.51 -18.17 29.71
CA TRP A 245 3.62 -19.24 30.18
C TRP A 245 2.57 -19.59 29.11
N SER A 246 1.96 -18.59 28.48
CA SER A 246 0.93 -18.80 27.46
C SER A 246 1.50 -19.49 26.22
N GLU A 247 2.71 -19.12 25.78
CA GLU A 247 3.40 -19.77 24.66
C GLU A 247 3.74 -21.24 24.96
N LYS A 248 4.08 -21.55 26.22
CA LYS A 248 4.34 -22.92 26.66
C LYS A 248 3.05 -23.74 26.70
N GLU A 249 2.02 -23.25 27.38
CA GLU A 249 0.77 -23.99 27.61
C GLU A 249 -0.12 -24.08 26.37
N ALA A 250 -0.01 -23.15 25.44
CA ALA A 250 -0.71 -23.23 24.15
C ALA A 250 -0.32 -24.50 23.36
N LYS A 251 0.91 -25.00 23.52
CA LYS A 251 1.35 -26.28 22.90
C LYS A 251 0.58 -27.49 23.42
N ASN A 252 0.03 -27.37 24.62
CA ASN A 252 -0.82 -28.37 25.26
C ASN A 252 -2.32 -28.08 25.05
N ASN A 253 -2.67 -27.21 24.09
CA ASN A 253 -4.04 -26.81 23.77
C ASN A 253 -4.80 -26.15 24.94
N ASN A 254 -4.08 -25.50 25.87
CA ASN A 254 -4.73 -24.79 26.98
C ASN A 254 -5.53 -23.58 26.43
N PRO A 255 -6.86 -23.53 26.63
CA PRO A 255 -7.70 -22.49 26.03
C PRO A 255 -7.42 -21.09 26.59
N ILE A 256 -7.03 -20.96 27.86
CA ILE A 256 -6.70 -19.67 28.49
C ILE A 256 -5.36 -19.14 27.96
N ALA A 257 -4.40 -20.04 27.76
CA ALA A 257 -3.13 -19.68 27.14
C ALA A 257 -3.33 -19.17 25.70
N LEU A 258 -4.14 -19.88 24.91
CA LEU A 258 -4.49 -19.47 23.54
C LEU A 258 -5.26 -18.14 23.52
N TYR A 259 -6.21 -17.93 24.45
CA TYR A 259 -6.88 -16.64 24.62
C TYR A 259 -5.87 -15.52 24.90
N ASN A 260 -4.90 -15.73 25.80
CA ASN A 260 -3.89 -14.71 26.09
C ASN A 260 -3.03 -14.39 24.85
N LEU A 261 -2.65 -15.39 24.08
CA LEU A 261 -1.91 -15.20 22.82
C LEU A 261 -2.73 -14.47 21.77
N ALA A 262 -4.03 -14.69 21.69
CA ALA A 262 -4.93 -13.93 20.81
C ALA A 262 -4.92 -12.43 21.18
N MET A 263 -5.07 -12.14 22.47
CA MET A 263 -5.05 -10.77 22.99
C MET A 263 -3.71 -10.07 22.76
N ILE A 264 -2.59 -10.76 23.03
CA ILE A 264 -1.25 -10.24 22.77
C ILE A 264 -1.05 -9.99 21.27
N SER A 265 -1.45 -10.93 20.41
CA SER A 265 -1.33 -10.77 18.95
C SER A 265 -2.12 -9.56 18.45
N GLY A 266 -3.31 -9.32 19.01
CA GLY A 266 -4.11 -8.14 18.72
C GLY A 266 -3.47 -6.83 19.15
N LEU A 267 -2.81 -6.80 20.32
CA LEU A 267 -2.00 -5.66 20.80
C LEU A 267 -0.78 -5.41 19.90
N GLU A 268 -0.18 -6.48 19.36
CA GLU A 268 0.92 -6.43 18.40
C GLU A 268 0.46 -6.13 16.95
N LEU A 269 -0.84 -5.87 16.75
CA LEU A 269 -1.48 -5.56 15.45
C LEU A 269 -1.48 -6.74 14.46
N LYS A 270 -1.28 -7.97 14.95
CA LYS A 270 -1.35 -9.23 14.20
C LYS A 270 -2.77 -9.79 14.27
N TYR A 271 -3.73 -9.06 13.72
CA TYR A 271 -5.16 -9.38 13.81
C TYR A 271 -5.50 -10.75 13.24
N ASP A 272 -4.90 -11.13 12.11
CA ASP A 272 -5.20 -12.41 11.48
C ASP A 272 -4.72 -13.59 12.33
N GLN A 273 -3.56 -13.44 12.97
CA GLN A 273 -3.01 -14.40 13.93
C GLN A 273 -3.80 -14.41 15.25
N ALA A 274 -4.29 -13.25 15.68
CA ALA A 274 -5.15 -13.16 16.85
C ALA A 274 -6.42 -14.00 16.64
N VAL A 275 -7.02 -13.95 15.44
CA VAL A 275 -8.16 -14.81 15.08
C VAL A 275 -7.76 -16.29 15.16
N ASP A 276 -6.60 -16.68 14.63
CA ASP A 276 -6.15 -18.09 14.65
C ASP A 276 -6.03 -18.64 16.08
N TYR A 277 -5.49 -17.85 17.01
CA TYR A 277 -5.42 -18.25 18.41
C TYR A 277 -6.81 -18.29 19.07
N ALA A 278 -7.68 -17.34 18.74
CA ALA A 278 -9.03 -17.27 19.28
C ALA A 278 -9.90 -18.46 18.83
N GLU A 279 -9.83 -18.85 17.56
CA GLU A 279 -10.52 -20.03 17.02
C GLU A 279 -10.06 -21.31 17.73
N GLN A 280 -8.74 -21.47 17.94
CA GLN A 280 -8.20 -22.59 18.69
C GLN A 280 -8.66 -22.58 20.15
N ALA A 281 -8.64 -21.43 20.82
CA ALA A 281 -9.11 -21.32 22.21
C ALA A 281 -10.57 -21.80 22.32
N ILE A 282 -11.44 -21.36 21.41
CA ILE A 282 -12.86 -21.77 21.39
C ILE A 282 -13.00 -23.27 21.12
N LYS A 283 -12.22 -23.82 20.17
CA LYS A 283 -12.18 -25.25 19.87
C LYS A 283 -11.85 -26.08 21.12
N TYR A 284 -10.96 -25.58 21.98
CA TYR A 284 -10.56 -26.21 23.24
C TYR A 284 -11.38 -25.73 24.44
N HIS A 285 -12.65 -25.38 24.23
CA HIS A 285 -13.64 -25.09 25.26
C HIS A 285 -13.35 -23.83 26.10
N LEU A 286 -12.90 -22.75 25.46
CA LEU A 286 -12.77 -21.43 26.12
C LEU A 286 -14.06 -21.04 26.87
N PRO A 287 -14.00 -20.65 28.17
CA PRO A 287 -15.18 -20.26 28.92
C PRO A 287 -15.91 -19.03 28.34
N LEU A 288 -17.23 -18.96 28.58
CA LEU A 288 -18.13 -17.95 28.00
C LEU A 288 -17.67 -16.51 28.23
N GLN A 289 -17.20 -16.18 29.44
CA GLN A 289 -16.73 -14.83 29.77
C GLN A 289 -15.58 -14.35 28.85
N TYR A 290 -14.67 -15.27 28.50
CA TYR A 290 -13.55 -14.96 27.62
C TYR A 290 -13.99 -14.87 26.15
N LYS A 291 -14.95 -15.70 25.73
CA LYS A 291 -15.59 -15.57 24.41
C LYS A 291 -16.23 -14.18 24.23
N GLN A 292 -16.92 -13.68 25.25
CA GLN A 292 -17.51 -12.34 25.23
C GLN A 292 -16.45 -11.23 25.12
N SER A 293 -15.33 -11.37 25.84
CA SER A 293 -14.18 -10.46 25.73
C SER A 293 -13.58 -10.46 24.31
N LEU A 294 -13.36 -11.64 23.72
CA LEU A 294 -12.88 -11.75 22.34
C LEU A 294 -13.85 -11.10 21.35
N LEU A 295 -15.16 -11.34 21.48
CA LEU A 295 -16.16 -10.74 20.60
C LEU A 295 -16.09 -9.21 20.59
N LYS A 296 -15.90 -8.58 21.77
CA LYS A 296 -15.75 -7.12 21.86
C LYS A 296 -14.55 -6.64 21.04
N ILE A 297 -13.40 -7.28 21.21
CA ILE A 297 -12.15 -6.86 20.58
C ILE A 297 -12.16 -7.10 19.07
N PHE A 298 -12.63 -8.26 18.60
CA PHE A 298 -12.71 -8.52 17.16
C PHE A 298 -13.75 -7.67 16.46
N ARG A 299 -14.78 -7.17 17.15
CA ARG A 299 -15.66 -6.12 16.61
C ARG A 299 -14.90 -4.82 16.38
N ASP A 300 -13.98 -4.45 17.27
CA ASP A 300 -13.15 -3.26 17.06
C ASP A 300 -12.15 -3.44 15.91
N TYR A 301 -11.57 -4.64 15.75
CA TYR A 301 -10.74 -4.96 14.59
C TYR A 301 -11.54 -5.03 13.27
N ALA A 302 -12.80 -5.47 13.34
CA ALA A 302 -13.71 -5.45 12.20
C ALA A 302 -14.06 -4.02 11.77
N LYS A 303 -14.27 -3.09 12.72
CA LYS A 303 -14.59 -1.68 12.43
C LYS A 303 -13.46 -0.97 11.68
N ILE A 304 -12.20 -1.31 11.96
CA ILE A 304 -11.05 -0.76 11.22
C ILE A 304 -10.84 -1.45 9.86
N GLY A 305 -11.63 -2.47 9.53
CA GLY A 305 -11.66 -3.09 8.20
C GLY A 305 -10.95 -4.44 8.08
N ASN A 306 -10.45 -5.05 9.16
CA ASN A 306 -9.82 -6.38 9.06
C ASN A 306 -10.88 -7.45 8.72
N LYS A 307 -10.71 -8.10 7.56
CA LYS A 307 -11.69 -9.05 7.00
C LYS A 307 -11.87 -10.29 7.88
N LYS A 308 -10.77 -10.90 8.30
CA LYS A 308 -10.78 -12.13 9.09
C LYS A 308 -11.44 -11.91 10.46
N SER A 309 -11.16 -10.78 11.10
CA SER A 309 -11.79 -10.36 12.36
C SER A 309 -13.29 -10.12 12.21
N ARG A 310 -13.73 -9.51 11.10
CA ARG A 310 -15.16 -9.31 10.81
C ARG A 310 -15.89 -10.65 10.68
N GLU A 311 -15.35 -11.56 9.87
CA GLU A 311 -15.92 -12.89 9.69
C GLU A 311 -15.95 -13.69 11.00
N PHE A 312 -14.85 -13.65 11.76
CA PHE A 312 -14.76 -14.29 13.07
C PHE A 312 -15.76 -13.71 14.08
N ALA A 313 -15.88 -12.38 14.17
CA ALA A 313 -16.80 -11.72 15.09
C ALA A 313 -18.27 -12.10 14.80
N MET A 314 -18.65 -12.23 13.52
CA MET A 314 -19.98 -12.72 13.13
C MET A 314 -20.21 -14.15 13.61
N LYS A 315 -19.27 -15.07 13.31
CA LYS A 315 -19.35 -16.48 13.73
C LYS A 315 -19.41 -16.63 15.25
N LEU A 316 -18.55 -15.91 15.97
CA LEU A 316 -18.48 -15.95 17.43
C LEU A 316 -19.76 -15.39 18.07
N SER A 317 -20.33 -14.33 17.49
CA SER A 317 -21.62 -13.79 17.96
C SER A 317 -22.73 -14.83 17.90
N GLN A 318 -22.79 -15.61 16.80
CA GLN A 318 -23.76 -16.71 16.66
C GLN A 318 -23.46 -17.83 17.67
N ASN A 319 -22.20 -18.26 17.78
CA ASN A 319 -21.79 -19.30 18.74
C ASN A 319 -22.17 -18.97 20.18
N ILE A 320 -22.08 -17.70 20.59
CA ILE A 320 -22.47 -17.28 21.94
C ILE A 320 -23.99 -17.32 22.14
N LEU A 321 -24.78 -17.02 21.10
CA LEU A 321 -26.24 -17.10 21.18
C LEU A 321 -26.73 -18.55 21.28
N ASP A 322 -26.11 -19.46 20.52
CA ASP A 322 -26.51 -20.87 20.48
C ASP A 322 -26.16 -21.65 21.77
N ASN A 323 -25.27 -21.11 22.61
CA ASN A 323 -24.79 -21.74 23.86
C ASN A 323 -25.27 -21.00 25.13
N LYS A 324 -26.29 -20.14 25.02
CA LYS A 324 -26.99 -19.52 26.16
C LYS A 324 -28.22 -20.34 26.53
#